data_AF-A0A9E2VN86-F1
#
_entry.id   AF-A0A9E2VN86-F1
#
_cell.length_a   1.000
_cell.length_b   1.000
_cell.length_c   1.000
_cell.angle_alpha   90.00
_cell.angle_beta   90.00
_cell.angle_gamma   90.00
#
_symmetry.space_group_name_H-M   'P 1'
#
loop_
_entity.id
_entity.type
_entity.pdbx_description
1 polymer ?
#
loop_
_entity_poly.entity_id
_entity_poly.type
_entity_poly.pdbx_seq_one_letter_code
_entity_poly.pdbx_strand_id
1 'polypeptide(L)'
;MNENDFQVKLSELIGQIDQLPENERDALQKLAAESKSRHDKVRKTIADLQDSIDYLRLSIKYLVFDLEATRRENAHLRKLLEERTSDGTEEQGEE
;
A
#
# COMPACT_ATOMS: atom_id res chain seq x y z
N MET A 1 15.15 15.77 -3.76
CA MET A 1 15.96 15.52 -4.96
C MET A 1 15.21 14.51 -5.78
N ASN A 2 14.83 14.85 -7.01
CA ASN A 2 14.00 13.97 -7.83
C ASN A 2 14.87 12.88 -8.48
N GLU A 3 14.28 11.76 -8.89
CA GLU A 3 15.02 10.65 -9.49
C GLU A 3 15.83 11.09 -10.72
N ASN A 4 15.21 11.95 -11.53
CA ASN A 4 15.84 12.48 -12.73
C ASN A 4 17.10 13.30 -12.36
N ASP A 5 17.05 14.08 -11.28
CA ASP A 5 18.20 14.84 -10.79
C ASP A 5 19.33 13.92 -10.31
N PHE A 6 18.99 12.78 -9.70
CA PHE A 6 19.98 11.79 -9.27
C PHE A 6 20.66 11.12 -10.47
N GLN A 7 19.88 10.67 -11.45
CA GLN A 7 20.43 10.04 -12.66
C GLN A 7 21.32 11.02 -13.45
N VAL A 8 20.88 12.26 -13.63
CA VAL A 8 21.66 13.31 -14.31
C VAL A 8 22.99 13.53 -13.60
N LYS A 9 22.98 13.77 -12.28
CA LYS A 9 24.23 14.00 -11.52
C LYS A 9 25.14 12.77 -11.48
N LEU A 10 24.57 11.56 -11.42
CA LEU A 10 25.35 10.33 -11.46
C LEU A 10 26.03 10.15 -12.82
N SER A 11 25.30 10.41 -13.91
CA SER A 11 25.86 10.38 -15.27
C SER A 11 26.96 11.43 -15.46
N GLU A 12 26.77 12.65 -14.96
CA GLU A 12 27.81 13.69 -14.95
C GLU A 12 29.05 13.25 -14.17
N LEU A 13 28.87 12.65 -13.00
CA LEU A 13 29.96 12.16 -12.16
C LEU A 13 30.74 11.01 -12.82
N ILE A 14 30.03 10.07 -13.46
CA ILE A 14 30.66 8.99 -14.24
C ILE A 14 31.48 9.56 -15.40
N GLY A 15 30.93 10.55 -16.12
CA GLY A 15 31.65 11.23 -17.21
C GLY A 15 32.92 11.97 -16.74
N GLN A 16 32.91 12.51 -15.51
CA GLN A 16 34.11 13.10 -14.89
C GLN A 16 35.14 12.04 -14.48
N ILE A 17 34.70 10.88 -13.98
CA ILE A 17 35.58 9.77 -13.66
C ILE A 17 36.31 9.26 -14.92
N ASP A 18 35.65 9.29 -16.07
CA ASP A 18 36.23 8.90 -17.36
C ASP A 18 37.30 9.87 -17.90
N GLN A 19 37.58 10.99 -17.22
CA GLN A 19 38.67 11.91 -17.53
C GLN A 19 39.90 11.70 -16.63
N LEU A 20 39.79 10.89 -15.57
CA LEU A 20 40.88 10.63 -14.62
C LEU A 20 41.89 9.59 -15.16
N PRO A 21 43.17 9.61 -14.72
CA PRO A 21 44.16 8.59 -15.04
C PRO A 21 43.67 7.17 -14.66
N GLU A 22 44.03 6.15 -15.45
CA GLU A 22 43.52 4.77 -15.30
C GLU A 22 43.67 4.20 -13.87
N ASN A 23 44.72 4.62 -13.17
CA ASN A 23 45.11 4.17 -11.84
C ASN A 23 44.03 4.39 -10.77
N GLU A 24 43.20 5.42 -10.91
CA GLU A 24 42.17 5.82 -9.93
C GLU A 24 40.73 5.55 -10.44
N ARG A 25 40.59 5.20 -11.73
CA ARG A 25 39.31 5.11 -12.43
C ARG A 25 38.49 3.89 -12.01
N ASP A 26 39.13 2.74 -11.84
CA ASP A 26 38.44 1.46 -11.62
C ASP A 26 37.72 1.39 -10.27
N ALA A 27 38.34 1.94 -9.21
CA ALA A 27 37.74 1.99 -7.87
C ALA A 27 36.52 2.93 -7.81
N LEU A 28 36.60 4.09 -8.48
CA LEU A 28 35.52 5.07 -8.53
C LEU A 28 34.35 4.59 -9.39
N GLN A 29 34.61 3.94 -10.53
CA GLN A 29 33.56 3.32 -11.35
C GLN A 29 32.84 2.22 -10.59
N LYS A 30 33.56 1.37 -9.85
CA LYS A 30 32.95 0.34 -8.98
C LYS A 30 32.04 0.96 -7.92
N LEU A 31 32.49 2.02 -7.24
CA LEU A 31 31.70 2.71 -6.22
C LEU A 31 30.45 3.37 -6.81
N ALA A 32 30.56 4.01 -7.99
CA ALA A 32 29.44 4.60 -8.69
C ALA A 32 28.39 3.54 -9.10
N ALA A 33 28.85 2.40 -9.64
CA ALA A 33 27.97 1.28 -9.99
C ALA A 33 27.27 0.68 -8.77
N GLU A 34 28.00 0.52 -7.66
CA GLU A 34 27.42 0.02 -6.40
C GLU A 34 26.38 1.00 -5.83
N SER A 35 26.68 2.30 -5.84
CA SER A 35 25.75 3.35 -5.40
C SER A 35 24.46 3.34 -6.23
N LYS A 36 24.58 3.23 -7.56
CA LYS A 36 23.44 3.08 -8.46
C LYS A 36 22.60 1.85 -8.13
N SER A 37 23.25 0.70 -7.96
CA SER A 37 22.56 -0.55 -7.63
C SER A 37 21.82 -0.48 -6.29
N ARG A 38 22.42 0.13 -5.27
CA ARG A 38 21.77 0.34 -3.97
C ARG A 38 20.55 1.26 -4.10
N HIS A 39 20.68 2.36 -4.85
CA HIS A 39 19.58 3.28 -5.09
C HIS A 39 18.41 2.60 -5.83
N ASP A 40 18.71 1.83 -6.88
CA ASP A 40 17.71 1.06 -7.63
C ASP A 40 16.98 0.04 -6.74
N LYS A 41 17.69 -0.65 -5.84
CA LYS A 41 17.10 -1.58 -4.86
C LYS A 41 16.16 -0.85 -3.90
N VAL A 42 16.60 0.27 -3.32
CA VAL A 42 15.77 1.06 -2.40
C VAL A 42 14.51 1.53 -3.11
N ARG A 43 14.63 2.02 -4.34
CA ARG A 43 13.49 2.46 -5.15
C ARG A 43 12.50 1.33 -5.39
N LYS A 44 12.99 0.14 -5.76
CA LYS A 44 12.14 -1.04 -5.97
C LYS A 44 11.39 -1.40 -4.69
N THR A 45 12.07 -1.46 -3.55
CA THR A 45 11.44 -1.76 -2.25
C THR A 45 10.36 -0.74 -1.90
N ILE A 46 10.57 0.55 -2.18
CA ILE A 46 9.57 1.59 -1.93
C ILE A 46 8.35 1.38 -2.83
N ALA A 47 8.54 1.07 -4.12
CA ALA A 47 7.43 0.78 -5.04
C ALA A 47 6.62 -0.44 -4.57
N ASP A 48 7.30 -1.55 -4.24
CA ASP A 48 6.66 -2.77 -3.74
C ASP A 48 5.87 -2.51 -2.42
N LEU A 49 6.40 -1.63 -1.56
CA LEU A 49 5.71 -1.21 -0.32
C LEU A 49 4.48 -0.36 -0.62
N GLN A 50 4.56 0.55 -1.60
CA GLN A 50 3.42 1.36 -2.03
C GLN A 50 2.29 0.48 -2.57
N ASP A 51 2.62 -0.48 -3.44
CA ASP A 51 1.65 -1.46 -3.96
C ASP A 51 0.99 -2.27 -2.84
N SER A 52 1.78 -2.68 -1.85
CA SER A 52 1.28 -3.40 -0.66
C SER A 52 0.33 -2.54 0.19
N ILE A 53 0.63 -1.25 0.36
CA ILE A 53 -0.24 -0.31 1.08
C ILE A 53 -1.54 -0.08 0.33
N ASP A 54 -1.49 0.06 -1.00
CA ASP A 54 -2.69 0.25 -1.80
C ASP A 54 -3.58 -1.00 -1.80
N TYR A 55 -2.98 -2.19 -1.86
CA TYR A 55 -3.70 -3.45 -1.65
C TYR A 55 -4.33 -3.53 -0.26
N LEU A 56 -3.60 -3.17 0.79
CA LEU A 56 -4.14 -3.16 2.16
C LEU A 56 -5.29 -2.16 2.30
N ARG A 57 -5.15 -0.96 1.72
CA ARG A 57 -6.20 0.06 1.71
C ARG A 57 -7.47 -0.46 1.04
N LEU A 58 -7.35 -1.14 -0.09
CA LEU A 58 -8.48 -1.76 -0.77
C LEU A 58 -9.11 -2.86 0.10
N SER A 59 -8.29 -3.72 0.69
CA SER A 59 -8.75 -4.79 1.58
C SER A 59 -9.55 -4.27 2.78
N ILE A 60 -9.08 -3.16 3.39
CA ILE A 60 -9.80 -2.49 4.49
C ILE A 60 -11.14 -1.93 4.00
N LYS A 61 -11.20 -1.32 2.82
CA LYS A 61 -12.47 -0.83 2.25
C LYS A 61 -13.51 -1.95 2.13
N TYR A 62 -13.10 -3.12 1.64
CA TYR A 62 -13.99 -4.28 1.55
C TYR A 62 -14.40 -4.80 2.92
N LEU A 63 -13.46 -4.93 3.86
CA LEU A 63 -13.77 -5.40 5.21
C LEU A 63 -14.79 -4.49 5.92
N VAL A 64 -14.62 -3.18 5.81
CA VAL A 64 -15.56 -2.20 6.39
C VAL A 64 -16.92 -2.26 5.70
N PHE A 65 -16.94 -2.45 4.38
CA PHE A 65 -18.18 -2.59 3.62
C PHE A 65 -18.97 -3.84 4.06
N ASP A 66 -18.30 -4.99 4.13
CA ASP A 66 -18.90 -6.26 4.56
C ASP A 66 -19.38 -6.19 6.02
N LEU A 67 -18.62 -5.52 6.89
CA LEU A 67 -19.01 -5.28 8.28
C LEU A 67 -20.29 -4.43 8.38
N GLU A 68 -20.41 -3.38 7.57
CA GLU A 68 -21.64 -2.58 7.55
C GLU A 68 -22.83 -3.35 6.96
N ALA A 69 -22.61 -4.18 5.94
CA ALA A 69 -23.65 -5.04 5.37
C ALA A 69 -24.19 -6.02 6.43
N THR A 70 -23.31 -6.74 7.12
CA THR A 70 -23.70 -7.68 8.20
C THR A 70 -24.34 -6.97 9.39
N ARG A 71 -23.90 -5.76 9.74
CA ARG A 71 -24.55 -4.94 10.79
C ARG A 71 -25.99 -4.58 10.42
N ARG A 72 -26.23 -4.15 9.18
CA ARG A 72 -27.58 -3.81 8.69
C ARG A 72 -28.49 -5.03 8.63
N GLU A 73 -27.96 -6.16 8.15
CA GLU A 73 -28.69 -7.42 8.12
C GLU A 73 -29.10 -7.86 9.53
N ASN A 74 -28.18 -7.82 10.50
CA ASN A 74 -28.48 -8.18 11.88
C ASN A 74 -29.58 -7.28 12.48
N ALA A 75 -29.52 -5.97 12.24
CA ALA A 75 -30.53 -5.03 12.69
C ALA A 75 -31.91 -5.33 12.07
N HIS A 76 -31.96 -5.65 10.78
CA HIS A 76 -33.20 -6.03 10.11
C HIS A 76 -33.78 -7.34 10.67
N LEU A 77 -32.95 -8.36 10.88
CA LEU A 77 -33.37 -9.64 11.46
C LEU A 77 -33.91 -9.48 12.89
N ARG A 78 -33.26 -8.65 13.72
CA ARG A 78 -33.76 -8.34 15.07
C ARG A 78 -35.14 -7.69 15.04
N LYS A 79 -35.34 -6.72 14.14
CA LYS A 79 -36.63 -6.06 13.96
C LYS A 79 -37.74 -7.06 13.58
N LEU A 80 -37.46 -7.97 12.65
CA LEU A 80 -38.41 -9.04 12.28
C LEU A 80 -38.74 -9.99 13.44
N LEU A 81 -37.78 -10.25 14.33
CA LEU A 81 -38.02 -11.06 15.53
C LEU A 81 -38.88 -10.30 16.54
N GLU A 82 -38.62 -9.01 16.76
CA GLU A 82 -39.40 -8.15 17.65
C GLU A 82 -40.87 -8.06 17.18
N GLU A 83 -41.09 -7.80 15.89
CA GLU A 83 -42.44 -7.75 15.28
C GLU A 83 -43.22 -9.06 15.48
N ARG A 84 -42.57 -10.23 15.29
CA ARG A 84 -43.20 -11.53 15.55
C ARG A 84 -43.55 -11.75 17.01
N THR A 85 -42.72 -11.28 17.94
CA THR A 85 -43.00 -11.42 19.38
C THR A 85 -44.14 -10.52 19.85
N SER A 86 -44.29 -9.32 19.27
CA SER A 86 -45.44 -8.46 19.55
C SER A 86 -46.75 -9.04 19.04
N ASP A 87 -46.79 -9.56 17.80
CA ASP A 87 -48.01 -10.17 17.23
C ASP A 87 -48.49 -11.38 18.06
N GLY A 88 -47.56 -12.21 18.55
CA GLY A 88 -47.91 -13.37 19.39
C GLY A 88 -48.36 -13.03 20.82
N THR A 89 -48.17 -11.78 21.27
CA THR A 89 -48.59 -11.34 22.61
C THR A 89 -49.97 -10.66 22.59
N GLU A 90 -50.34 -10.03 21.47
CA GLU A 90 -51.66 -9.43 21.28
C GLU A 90 -52.76 -10.50 21.11
N GLU A 91 -52.47 -11.63 20.47
CA GLU A 91 -53.42 -12.75 20.31
C GLU A 91 -53.79 -13.47 21.64
N GLN A 92 -53.02 -13.29 22.73
CA GLN A 92 -53.30 -13.89 24.04
C GLN A 92 -54.02 -12.95 25.02
N GLY A 93 -54.28 -11.70 24.62
CA GLY A 93 -54.94 -10.68 25.45
C GLY A 93 -56.44 -10.49 25.20
N GLU A 94 -57.02 -11.19 24.22
CA GLU A 94 -58.44 -11.05 23.82
C GLU A 94 -59.36 -12.23 24.23
N GLU A 95 -58.89 -13.19 25.04
CA GLU A 95 -59.75 -14.22 25.68
C GLU A 95 -60.15 -13.90 27.12
#